data_AF-A0A2H0Z6D7-F1
#
_entry.id   AF-A0A2H0Z6D7-F1
#
_cell.length_a   1.000
_cell.length_b   1.000
_cell.length_c   1.000
_cell.angle_alpha   90.00
_cell.angle_beta   90.00
_cell.angle_gamma   90.00
#
_symmetry.space_group_name_H-M   'P 1'
#
loop_
_entity.id
_entity.type
_entity.pdbx_description
1 polymer ?
#
loop_
_entity_poly.entity_id
_entity_poly.type
_entity_poly.pdbx_seq_one_letter_code
_entity_poly.pdbx_strand_id
1 'polypeptide(L)'
;MKKDTERFIDLFKQAGCHLFSFGLEAVSPEILKNVNRHPQTPEELAKIIKIAKEKGILTVLHLLLGLPGETGKAIQERIDYIFKVKPHYVRLNRLIPVEGSELGQRPSARICDFSDDEIERWCKKIIGRFYTSPAIVVQNVRYILRNDPLWFFRALRFAGHIKRGLGI
;
A
#
# COMPACT_ATOMS: atom_id res chain seq x y z
N MET A 1 -16.78 -18.81 0.43
CA MET A 1 -15.85 -17.72 0.82
C MET A 1 -16.23 -16.30 0.34
N LYS A 2 -17.13 -16.09 -0.64
CA LYS A 2 -17.47 -14.72 -1.12
C LYS A 2 -18.50 -13.93 -0.28
N LYS A 3 -19.29 -14.61 0.57
CA LYS A 3 -20.43 -14.03 1.33
C LYS A 3 -20.01 -13.40 2.66
N ASP A 4 -18.80 -13.69 3.15
CA ASP A 4 -18.36 -13.30 4.50
C ASP A 4 -17.48 -12.05 4.53
N THR A 5 -16.91 -11.62 3.40
CA THR A 5 -15.98 -10.47 3.35
C THR A 5 -16.60 -9.19 3.92
N GLU A 6 -17.81 -8.85 3.49
CA GLU A 6 -18.49 -7.63 3.96
C GLU A 6 -18.81 -7.70 5.45
N ARG A 7 -19.25 -8.87 5.92
CA ARG A 7 -19.52 -9.15 7.33
C ARG A 7 -18.26 -8.99 8.18
N PHE A 8 -17.12 -9.52 7.74
CA PHE A 8 -15.86 -9.35 8.47
C PHE A 8 -15.44 -7.89 8.52
N ILE A 9 -15.58 -7.15 7.42
CA ILE A 9 -15.27 -5.72 7.40
C ILE A 9 -16.17 -4.94 8.38
N ASP A 10 -17.45 -5.29 8.50
CA ASP A 10 -18.34 -4.69 9.51
C ASP A 10 -17.89 -5.00 10.94
N LEU A 11 -17.53 -6.26 11.21
CA LEU A 11 -17.02 -6.66 12.52
C LEU A 11 -15.73 -5.91 12.88
N PHE A 12 -14.79 -5.77 11.93
CA PHE A 12 -13.58 -4.98 12.16
C PHE A 12 -13.90 -3.52 12.45
N LYS A 13 -14.84 -2.93 11.70
CA LYS A 13 -15.27 -1.55 11.96
C LYS A 13 -15.90 -1.39 13.34
N GLN A 14 -16.78 -2.31 13.74
CA GLN A 14 -17.41 -2.33 15.07
C GLN A 14 -16.37 -2.48 16.18
N ALA A 15 -15.30 -3.23 15.94
CA ALA A 15 -14.16 -3.36 16.86
C ALA A 15 -13.26 -2.10 16.92
N GLY A 16 -13.58 -1.02 16.21
CA GLY A 16 -12.78 0.20 16.19
C GLY A 16 -11.60 0.15 15.20
N CYS A 17 -11.60 -0.79 14.26
CA CYS A 17 -10.59 -0.79 13.20
C CYS A 17 -10.84 0.35 12.21
N HIS A 18 -9.83 1.21 12.04
CA HIS A 18 -9.90 2.36 11.14
C HIS A 18 -9.03 2.22 9.89
N LEU A 19 -8.17 1.19 9.81
CA LEU A 19 -7.22 1.02 8.73
C LEU A 19 -6.93 -0.46 8.46
N PHE A 20 -6.94 -0.83 7.19
CA PHE A 20 -6.41 -2.11 6.71
C PHE A 20 -5.12 -1.92 5.92
N SER A 21 -4.14 -2.78 6.21
CA SER A 21 -2.89 -2.86 5.47
C SER A 21 -2.79 -4.20 4.76
N PHE A 22 -2.49 -4.18 3.46
CA PHE A 22 -2.42 -5.39 2.65
C PHE A 22 -1.10 -5.46 1.88
N GLY A 23 -0.47 -6.64 1.87
CA GLY A 23 0.59 -6.95 0.90
C GLY A 23 -0.02 -7.34 -0.45
N LEU A 24 0.25 -6.54 -1.48
CA LEU A 24 -0.07 -6.91 -2.87
C LEU A 24 1.06 -7.74 -3.49
N GLU A 25 2.31 -7.38 -3.21
CA GLU A 25 3.54 -7.92 -3.79
C GLU A 25 3.66 -7.71 -5.31
N ALA A 26 2.83 -8.36 -6.12
CA ALA A 26 2.81 -8.26 -7.58
C ALA A 26 1.40 -8.35 -8.16
N VAL A 27 1.25 -8.01 -9.44
CA VAL A 27 0.01 -8.25 -10.21
C VAL A 27 0.18 -9.44 -11.16
N SER A 28 1.40 -9.67 -11.64
CA SER A 28 1.72 -10.83 -12.48
C SER A 28 1.54 -12.14 -11.70
N PRO A 29 0.70 -13.08 -12.18
CA PRO A 29 0.52 -14.40 -11.57
C PRO A 29 1.83 -15.19 -11.46
N GLU A 30 2.76 -14.99 -12.40
CA GLU A 30 4.06 -15.64 -12.39
C GLU A 30 4.92 -15.17 -11.21
N ILE A 31 5.02 -13.85 -11.01
CA ILE A 31 5.78 -13.28 -9.88
C ILE A 31 5.11 -13.66 -8.56
N LEU A 32 3.78 -13.60 -8.49
CA LEU A 32 3.03 -14.04 -7.30
C LEU A 32 3.34 -15.50 -6.95
N LYS A 33 3.41 -16.39 -7.94
CA LYS A 33 3.81 -17.78 -7.74
C LYS A 33 5.25 -17.88 -7.21
N ASN A 34 6.18 -17.08 -7.71
CA ASN A 34 7.59 -17.10 -7.28
C ASN A 34 7.81 -16.72 -5.81
N VAL A 35 6.83 -16.03 -5.21
CA VAL A 35 6.82 -15.62 -3.79
C VAL A 35 5.72 -16.30 -2.98
N ASN A 36 5.19 -17.43 -3.47
CA ASN A 36 4.16 -18.24 -2.81
C ASN A 36 2.90 -17.45 -2.42
N ARG A 37 2.51 -16.50 -3.28
CA ARG A 37 1.31 -15.69 -3.13
C ARG A 37 0.21 -16.17 -4.07
N HIS A 38 -1.03 -16.19 -3.58
CA HIS A 38 -2.16 -16.66 -4.37
C HIS A 38 -2.41 -15.75 -5.58
N PRO A 39 -2.62 -16.29 -6.80
CA PRO A 39 -2.74 -15.49 -8.01
C PRO A 39 -4.00 -14.60 -8.04
N GLN A 40 -5.03 -14.93 -7.25
CA GLN A 40 -6.26 -14.13 -7.14
C GLN A 40 -6.14 -12.93 -6.18
N THR A 41 -4.96 -12.73 -5.57
CA THR A 41 -4.72 -11.64 -4.60
C THR A 41 -5.12 -10.26 -5.17
N PRO A 42 -4.75 -9.88 -6.41
CA PRO A 42 -5.10 -8.57 -6.95
C PRO A 42 -6.62 -8.36 -7.06
N GLU A 43 -7.38 -9.37 -7.47
CA GLU A 43 -8.83 -9.29 -7.60
C GLU A 43 -9.52 -9.19 -6.23
N GLU A 44 -9.07 -9.99 -5.26
CA GLU A 44 -9.59 -9.96 -3.90
C GLU A 44 -9.33 -8.63 -3.21
N LEU A 45 -8.11 -8.11 -3.34
CA LEU A 45 -7.74 -6.80 -2.78
C LEU A 45 -8.54 -5.67 -3.41
N ALA A 46 -8.80 -5.71 -4.72
CA ALA A 46 -9.62 -4.69 -5.38
C ALA A 46 -11.04 -4.64 -4.78
N LYS A 47 -11.64 -5.81 -4.51
CA LYS A 47 -12.95 -5.92 -3.86
C LYS A 47 -12.90 -5.40 -2.42
N ILE A 48 -11.93 -5.86 -1.62
CA ILE A 48 -11.80 -5.48 -0.20
C ILE A 48 -11.54 -3.98 -0.06
N ILE A 49 -10.65 -3.41 -0.87
CA ILE A 49 -10.33 -1.98 -0.85
C ILE A 49 -11.58 -1.15 -1.16
N LYS A 50 -12.38 -1.56 -2.16
CA LYS A 50 -13.63 -0.87 -2.48
C LYS A 50 -14.59 -0.85 -1.30
N ILE A 51 -14.87 -2.01 -0.71
CA ILE A 51 -15.82 -2.14 0.42
C ILE A 51 -15.30 -1.39 1.66
N ALA A 52 -14.01 -1.52 1.98
CA ALA A 52 -13.39 -0.83 3.11
C ALA A 52 -13.55 0.69 2.99
N LYS A 53 -13.31 1.25 1.79
CA LYS A 53 -13.47 2.67 1.50
C LYS A 53 -14.93 3.13 1.66
N GLU A 54 -15.88 2.37 1.13
CA GLU A 54 -17.31 2.64 1.28
C GLU A 54 -17.73 2.67 2.76
N LYS A 55 -17.09 1.83 3.58
CA LYS A 55 -17.29 1.77 5.03
C LYS A 55 -16.41 2.74 5.82
N GLY A 56 -15.67 3.65 5.17
CA GLY A 56 -14.86 4.66 5.87
C GLY A 56 -13.61 4.10 6.58
N ILE A 57 -13.16 2.90 6.20
CA ILE A 57 -11.90 2.31 6.67
C ILE A 57 -10.79 2.71 5.69
N LEU A 58 -9.68 3.21 6.23
CA LEU A 58 -8.48 3.54 5.46
C LEU A 58 -7.84 2.26 4.91
N THR A 59 -7.13 2.40 3.79
CA THR A 59 -6.50 1.27 3.11
C THR A 59 -5.08 1.62 2.72
N VAL A 60 -4.15 0.71 3.01
CA VAL A 60 -2.74 0.80 2.68
C VAL A 60 -2.34 -0.41 1.84
N LEU A 61 -1.67 -0.17 0.71
CA LEU A 61 -0.99 -1.23 -0.03
C LEU A 61 0.49 -1.21 0.27
N HIS A 62 1.00 -2.34 0.77
CA HIS A 62 2.42 -2.63 0.93
C HIS A 62 2.92 -3.35 -0.32
N LEU A 63 4.04 -2.89 -0.85
CA LEU A 63 4.67 -3.41 -2.06
C LEU A 63 6.15 -3.63 -1.81
N LEU A 64 6.65 -4.78 -2.25
CA LEU A 64 8.07 -5.08 -2.29
C LEU A 64 8.59 -4.94 -3.72
N LEU A 65 9.67 -4.19 -3.91
CA LEU A 65 10.41 -4.15 -5.17
C LEU A 65 11.63 -5.07 -5.12
N GLY A 66 11.98 -5.64 -6.27
CA GLY A 66 13.08 -6.58 -6.40
C GLY A 66 12.64 -8.03 -6.19
N LEU A 67 11.39 -8.35 -6.51
CA LEU A 67 10.87 -9.72 -6.40
C LEU A 67 11.50 -10.67 -7.44
N PRO A 68 11.52 -11.99 -7.19
CA PRO A 68 12.01 -12.94 -8.17
C PRO A 68 11.23 -12.92 -9.49
N GLY A 69 11.94 -12.66 -10.60
CA GLY A 69 11.35 -12.50 -11.94
C GLY A 69 10.71 -11.12 -12.19
N GLU A 70 10.96 -10.14 -11.32
CA GLU A 70 10.41 -8.79 -11.50
C GLU A 70 11.04 -8.05 -12.68
N THR A 71 10.19 -7.53 -13.56
CA THR A 71 10.58 -6.74 -14.74
C THR A 71 10.00 -5.34 -14.69
N GLY A 72 10.52 -4.43 -15.53
CA GLY A 72 10.01 -3.06 -15.60
C GLY A 72 8.53 -3.01 -16.02
N LYS A 73 8.11 -3.95 -16.86
CA LYS A 73 6.71 -4.15 -17.24
C LYS A 73 5.86 -4.54 -16.04
N ALA A 74 6.30 -5.50 -15.23
CA ALA A 74 5.57 -5.92 -14.02
C ALA A 74 5.45 -4.78 -13.00
N ILE A 75 6.49 -3.96 -12.83
CA ILE A 75 6.42 -2.74 -12.01
C ILE A 75 5.37 -1.77 -12.57
N GLN A 76 5.32 -1.59 -13.89
CA GLN A 76 4.33 -0.71 -14.53
C GLN A 76 2.90 -1.23 -14.38
N GLU A 77 2.66 -2.54 -14.56
CA GLU A 77 1.35 -3.17 -14.30
C GLU A 77 0.88 -2.95 -12.87
N ARG A 78 1.80 -3.00 -11.91
CA ARG A 78 1.51 -2.72 -10.50
C ARG A 78 1.21 -1.25 -10.26
N ILE A 79 1.91 -0.32 -10.91
CA ILE A 79 1.57 1.11 -10.89
C ILE A 79 0.13 1.31 -11.37
N ASP A 80 -0.21 0.72 -12.51
CA ASP A 80 -1.55 0.86 -13.11
C ASP A 80 -2.63 0.27 -12.19
N TYR A 81 -2.35 -0.86 -11.55
CA TYR A 81 -3.22 -1.46 -10.54
C TYR A 81 -3.45 -0.53 -9.34
N ILE A 82 -2.40 0.09 -8.78
CA ILE A 82 -2.52 1.03 -7.66
C ILE A 82 -3.44 2.20 -8.02
N PHE A 83 -3.27 2.77 -9.22
CA PHE A 83 -4.10 3.88 -9.69
C PHE A 83 -5.52 3.45 -10.06
N LYS A 84 -5.74 2.16 -10.38
CA LYS A 84 -7.07 1.57 -10.57
C LYS A 84 -7.81 1.42 -9.24
N VAL A 85 -7.20 0.80 -8.22
CA VAL A 85 -7.88 0.50 -6.94
C VAL A 85 -7.87 1.68 -5.96
N LYS A 86 -6.93 2.61 -6.13
CA LYS A 86 -6.80 3.87 -5.37
C LYS A 86 -6.86 3.64 -3.86
N PRO A 87 -5.87 2.97 -3.25
CA PRO A 87 -5.78 2.92 -1.79
C PRO A 87 -5.57 4.36 -1.24
N HIS A 88 -5.69 4.54 0.07
CA HIS A 88 -5.41 5.85 0.68
C HIS A 88 -3.90 6.11 0.78
N TYR A 89 -3.12 5.03 1.00
CA TYR A 89 -1.67 5.09 1.13
C TYR A 89 -1.00 3.92 0.41
N VAL A 90 0.26 4.12 0.05
CA VAL A 90 1.14 3.07 -0.49
C VAL A 90 2.46 3.08 0.29
N ARG A 91 2.92 1.91 0.69
CA ARG A 91 4.23 1.70 1.31
C ARG A 91 5.09 0.86 0.38
N LEU A 92 6.25 1.38 0.00
CA LEU A 92 7.22 0.68 -0.83
C LEU A 92 8.42 0.32 0.02
N ASN A 93 8.87 -0.92 -0.09
CA ASN A 93 10.15 -1.36 0.46
C ASN A 93 10.90 -2.17 -0.59
N ARG A 94 12.23 -2.20 -0.48
CA ARG A 94 13.05 -3.17 -1.21
C ARG A 94 12.92 -4.53 -0.53
N LEU A 95 12.88 -5.59 -1.32
CA LEU A 95 13.02 -6.96 -0.81
C LEU A 95 14.41 -7.14 -0.21
N ILE A 96 14.46 -7.47 1.07
CA ILE A 96 15.69 -7.86 1.76
C ILE A 96 15.55 -9.36 2.08
N PRO A 97 16.35 -10.22 1.44
CA PRO A 97 16.36 -11.65 1.74
C PRO A 97 16.97 -11.84 3.13
N VAL A 98 16.16 -12.30 4.07
CA VAL A 98 16.60 -12.55 5.45
C VAL A 98 17.13 -13.98 5.53
N GLU A 99 18.25 -14.16 6.22
CA GLU A 99 18.83 -15.48 6.49
C GLU A 99 17.79 -16.40 7.16
N GLY A 100 17.74 -17.66 6.72
CA GLY A 100 16.75 -18.64 7.18
C GLY A 100 15.36 -18.52 6.53
N SER A 101 15.03 -17.42 5.86
CA SER A 101 13.80 -17.34 5.03
C SER A 101 13.95 -18.16 3.75
N GLU A 102 12.83 -18.58 3.14
CA GLU A 102 12.84 -19.31 1.87
C GLU A 102 13.64 -18.57 0.78
N LEU A 103 13.51 -17.24 0.72
CA LEU A 103 14.24 -16.42 -0.25
C LEU A 103 15.72 -16.24 0.11
N GLY A 104 16.06 -16.23 1.40
CA GLY A 104 17.46 -16.15 1.88
C GLY A 104 18.24 -17.46 1.70
N GLN A 105 17.55 -18.59 1.60
CA GLN A 105 18.16 -19.90 1.32
C GLN A 105 18.42 -20.14 -0.17
N ARG A 106 17.81 -19.33 -1.07
CA ARG A 106 18.06 -19.44 -2.52
C ARG A 106 19.52 -19.02 -2.82
N PRO A 107 20.23 -19.71 -3.73
CA PRO A 107 21.59 -19.34 -4.11
C PRO A 107 21.63 -17.86 -4.52
N SER A 108 22.61 -17.11 -4.03
CA SER A 108 22.73 -15.64 -4.13
C SER A 108 22.83 -15.08 -5.56
N ALA A 109 22.71 -15.92 -6.59
CA ALA A 109 22.73 -15.53 -7.98
C ALA A 109 21.44 -14.78 -8.34
N ARG A 110 21.42 -13.48 -7.99
CA ARG A 110 20.42 -12.45 -8.33
C ARG A 110 18.96 -12.90 -8.19
N ILE A 111 18.37 -12.52 -7.07
CA ILE A 111 16.92 -12.65 -6.88
C ILE A 111 16.16 -11.86 -7.94
N CYS A 112 16.62 -10.66 -8.31
CA CYS A 112 16.10 -9.91 -9.44
C CYS A 112 17.21 -9.30 -10.29
N ASP A 113 16.87 -8.93 -11.53
CA ASP A 113 17.79 -8.31 -12.47
C ASP A 113 18.07 -6.83 -12.18
N PHE A 114 17.27 -6.19 -11.32
CA PHE A 114 17.47 -4.79 -10.97
C PHE A 114 18.61 -4.60 -9.98
N SER A 115 19.41 -3.56 -10.23
CA SER A 115 20.33 -3.00 -9.24
C SER A 115 19.57 -2.26 -8.13
N ASP A 116 20.24 -2.06 -7.00
CA ASP A 116 19.67 -1.33 -5.86
C ASP A 116 19.28 0.11 -6.22
N ASP A 117 20.08 0.77 -7.06
CA ASP A 117 19.79 2.11 -7.57
C ASP A 117 18.56 2.14 -8.50
N GLU A 118 18.34 1.09 -9.28
CA GLU A 118 17.12 0.96 -10.09
C GLU A 118 15.89 0.78 -9.20
N ILE A 119 15.97 -0.07 -8.18
CA ILE A 119 14.90 -0.26 -7.21
C ILE A 119 14.57 1.06 -6.51
N GLU A 120 15.57 1.81 -6.06
CA GLU A 120 15.36 3.09 -5.39
C GLU A 120 14.71 4.13 -6.33
N ARG A 121 15.17 4.19 -7.59
CA ARG A 121 14.57 5.07 -8.61
C ARG A 121 13.11 4.72 -8.86
N TRP A 122 12.77 3.44 -8.95
CA TRP A 122 11.38 3.00 -9.05
C TRP A 122 10.56 3.38 -7.83
N CYS A 123 11.08 3.15 -6.61
CA CYS A 123 10.43 3.56 -5.37
C CYS A 123 10.09 5.05 -5.36
N LYS A 124 11.08 5.91 -5.65
CA LYS A 124 10.90 7.37 -5.71
C LYS A 124 9.87 7.76 -6.76
N LYS A 125 9.92 7.16 -7.95
CA LYS A 125 8.97 7.41 -9.04
C LYS A 125 7.54 7.05 -8.65
N ILE A 126 7.33 5.89 -8.03
CA ILE A 126 6.00 5.42 -7.64
C ILE A 126 5.43 6.30 -6.51
N ILE A 127 6.21 6.54 -5.45
CA ILE A 127 5.81 7.42 -4.33
C ILE A 127 5.49 8.82 -4.84
N GLY A 128 6.38 9.41 -5.63
CA GLY A 128 6.19 10.73 -6.22
C GLY A 128 4.89 10.80 -7.00
N ARG A 129 4.68 9.90 -7.97
CA ARG A 129 3.44 9.88 -8.78
C ARG A 129 2.19 9.63 -7.96
N PHE A 130 2.23 8.74 -6.97
CA PHE A 130 1.06 8.38 -6.18
C PHE A 130 0.59 9.54 -5.28
N TYR A 131 1.51 10.10 -4.49
CA TYR A 131 1.18 11.12 -3.49
C TYR A 131 0.96 12.52 -4.09
N THR A 132 1.44 12.77 -5.31
CA THR A 132 1.15 14.01 -6.05
C THR A 132 -0.07 13.90 -6.97
N SER A 133 -0.68 12.72 -7.08
CA SER A 133 -1.83 12.51 -7.95
C SER A 133 -3.05 13.29 -7.46
N PRO A 134 -3.63 14.20 -8.27
CA PRO A 134 -4.83 14.94 -7.89
C PRO A 134 -5.99 14.02 -7.47
N ALA A 135 -6.14 12.87 -8.13
CA ALA A 135 -7.19 11.91 -7.81
C ALA A 135 -7.04 11.32 -6.40
N ILE A 136 -5.81 11.00 -5.99
CA ILE A 136 -5.51 10.46 -4.65
C ILE A 136 -5.64 11.55 -3.59
N VAL A 137 -5.11 12.75 -3.88
CA VAL A 137 -5.23 13.90 -2.97
C VAL A 137 -6.69 14.24 -2.71
N VAL A 138 -7.49 14.40 -3.76
CA VAL A 138 -8.92 14.71 -3.63
C VAL A 138 -9.67 13.59 -2.88
N GLN A 139 -9.34 12.32 -3.14
CA GLN A 139 -9.91 11.19 -2.40
C GLN A 139 -9.61 11.31 -0.90
N ASN A 140 -8.36 11.55 -0.53
CA ASN A 140 -7.94 11.59 0.88
C ASN A 140 -8.51 12.82 1.60
N VAL A 141 -8.59 13.98 0.94
CA VAL A 141 -9.25 15.17 1.48
C VAL A 141 -10.74 14.90 1.71
N ARG A 142 -11.43 14.31 0.73
CA ARG A 142 -12.84 13.91 0.89
C ARG A 142 -13.05 12.92 2.03
N TYR A 143 -12.14 11.98 2.21
CA TYR A 143 -12.16 11.05 3.34
C TYR A 143 -12.09 11.79 4.67
N ILE A 144 -11.11 12.70 4.83
CA ILE A 144 -10.92 13.46 6.07
C ILE A 144 -12.16 14.28 6.39
N LEU A 145 -12.69 15.04 5.42
CA LEU A 145 -13.88 15.87 5.60
C LEU A 145 -15.12 15.06 6.01
N ARG A 146 -15.25 13.82 5.53
CA ARG A 146 -16.39 12.95 5.82
C ARG A 146 -16.28 12.22 7.17
N ASN A 147 -15.07 11.86 7.61
CA ASN A 147 -14.87 10.97 8.76
C ASN A 147 -14.30 11.67 10.01
N ASP A 148 -13.48 12.71 9.85
CA ASP A 148 -12.97 13.53 10.97
C ASP A 148 -12.77 14.99 10.52
N PRO A 149 -13.85 15.78 10.39
CA PRO A 149 -13.75 17.19 9.99
C PRO A 149 -13.05 18.05 11.06
N LEU A 150 -12.93 17.55 12.30
CA LEU A 150 -12.24 18.22 13.39
C LEU A 150 -10.72 18.04 13.34
N TRP A 151 -10.20 17.20 12.43
CA TRP A 151 -8.76 16.99 12.23
C TRP A 151 -8.01 18.31 12.00
N PHE A 152 -8.58 19.25 11.25
CA PHE A 152 -7.93 20.54 10.99
C PHE A 152 -7.74 21.35 12.28
N PHE A 153 -8.75 21.37 13.15
CA PHE A 153 -8.67 22.02 14.46
C PHE A 153 -7.68 21.31 15.41
N ARG A 154 -7.61 19.98 15.35
CA ARG A 154 -6.63 19.18 16.12
C ARG A 154 -5.20 19.45 15.63
N ALA A 155 -4.96 19.49 14.33
CA ALA A 155 -3.66 19.81 13.73
C ALA A 155 -3.19 21.23 14.11
N LEU A 156 -4.10 22.21 14.06
CA LEU A 156 -3.81 23.58 14.52
C LEU A 156 -3.48 23.66 16.02
N ARG A 157 -4.17 22.87 16.87
CA ARG A 157 -3.84 22.77 18.31
C ARG A 157 -2.42 22.25 18.56
N PHE A 158 -1.95 21.32 17.74
CA PHE A 158 -0.58 20.79 17.80
C PHE A 158 0.45 21.82 17.32
N ALA A 159 0.18 22.55 16.24
CA ALA A 159 1.05 23.64 15.78
C ALA A 159 1.20 24.75 16.85
N GLY A 160 0.15 25.03 17.62
CA GLY A 160 0.20 25.95 18.77
C GLY A 160 1.05 25.45 19.94
N HIS A 161 1.16 24.13 20.14
CA HIS A 161 2.07 23.55 21.15
C HIS A 161 3.52 23.57 20.69
N ILE A 162 3.79 23.37 19.39
CA ILE A 162 5.13 23.47 18.82
C ILE A 162 5.66 24.91 18.91
N LYS A 163 4.82 25.93 18.64
CA LYS A 163 5.21 27.33 18.85
C LYS A 163 5.57 27.65 20.31
N ARG A 164 4.79 27.16 21.28
CA ARG A 164 5.11 27.34 22.71
C ARG A 164 6.36 26.58 23.16
N GLY A 165 6.68 25.45 22.53
CA GLY A 165 7.89 24.68 22.81
C GLY A 165 9.16 25.24 22.16
N LEU A 166 9.04 26.14 21.17
CA LEU A 166 10.16 26.74 20.43
C LEU A 166 10.41 28.22 20.78
N GLY A 167 9.72 28.79 21.78
CA GLY A 167 10.04 30.12 22.30
C GLY A 167 9.97 31.24 21.25
N ILE A 168 8.93 31.23 20.39
CA ILE A 168 8.54 32.38 19.55
C ILE A 168 7.07 32.72 19.84
#